data_AF-K2DHG4-F1
#
_entry.id   AF-K2DHG4-F1
#
_cell.length_a   1.000
_cell.length_b   1.000
_cell.length_c   1.000
_cell.angle_alpha   90.00
_cell.angle_beta   90.00
_cell.angle_gamma   90.00
#
_symmetry.space_group_name_H-M   'P 1'
#
loop_
_entity.id
_entity.type
_entity.pdbx_description
1 polymer ?
#
loop_
_entity_poly.entity_id
_entity_poly.type
_entity_poly.pdbx_seq_one_letter_code
_entity_poly.pdbx_strand_id
1 'polypeptide(L)'
;SDKDRQENIRRIGEMAKLFMEAGVIALTAFISPYHADRERVRGMVEHGDFIEVYCDTALEICETRDIKGLYKKARAGEITEFTGISSPYEAPISPELTVNTGTMELEACVQQVIDEMMRRSIITTARFCKESSNQP
;
A
#
# COMPACT_ATOMS: atom_id res chain seq x y z
N SER A 1 19.07 -7.42 -3.84
CA SER A 1 19.58 -6.47 -4.84
C SER A 1 18.45 -5.55 -5.28
N ASP A 2 18.75 -4.29 -5.58
CA ASP A 2 17.77 -3.33 -6.13
C ASP A 2 17.10 -3.83 -7.41
N LYS A 3 17.83 -4.54 -8.27
CA LYS A 3 17.26 -5.15 -9.48
C LYS A 3 16.15 -6.16 -9.17
N ASP A 4 16.32 -6.95 -8.11
CA ASP A 4 15.31 -7.92 -7.69
C ASP A 4 14.06 -7.20 -7.16
N ARG A 5 14.23 -6.08 -6.47
CA ARG A 5 13.12 -5.24 -5.98
C ARG A 5 12.35 -4.61 -7.14
N GLN A 6 13.05 -4.03 -8.10
CA GLN A 6 12.45 -3.44 -9.31
C GLN A 6 11.66 -4.47 -10.10
N GLU A 7 12.23 -5.65 -10.31
CA GLU A 7 11.57 -6.75 -11.02
C GLU A 7 10.38 -7.30 -10.25
N ASN A 8 10.46 -7.38 -8.91
CA ASN A 8 9.33 -7.76 -8.07
C ASN A 8 8.16 -6.76 -8.25
N ILE A 9 8.42 -5.46 -8.11
CA ILE A 9 7.39 -4.43 -8.29
C ILE A 9 6.83 -4.44 -9.72
N ARG A 10 7.66 -4.70 -10.74
CA ARG A 10 7.17 -4.88 -12.12
C ARG A 10 6.17 -6.03 -12.21
N ARG A 11 6.51 -7.22 -11.73
CA ARG A 11 5.64 -8.40 -11.80
C ARG A 11 4.32 -8.18 -11.06
N ILE A 12 4.37 -7.54 -9.90
CA ILE A 12 3.18 -7.16 -9.14
C ILE A 12 2.32 -6.19 -9.94
N GLY A 13 2.92 -5.19 -10.59
CA GLY A 13 2.21 -4.26 -11.47
C GLY A 13 1.49 -4.95 -12.63
N GLU A 14 2.17 -5.86 -13.33
CA GLU A 14 1.55 -6.66 -14.41
C GLU A 14 0.40 -7.52 -13.89
N MET A 15 0.57 -8.16 -12.73
CA MET A 15 -0.47 -8.98 -12.11
C MET A 15 -1.67 -8.12 -11.69
N ALA A 16 -1.43 -6.98 -11.05
CA ALA A 16 -2.48 -6.04 -10.64
C ALA A 16 -3.26 -5.54 -11.86
N LYS A 17 -2.57 -5.19 -12.95
CA LYS A 17 -3.20 -4.82 -14.22
C LYS A 17 -4.16 -5.90 -14.73
N LEU A 18 -3.75 -7.18 -14.74
CA LEU A 18 -4.62 -8.28 -15.17
C LEU A 18 -5.89 -8.41 -14.30
N PHE A 19 -5.78 -8.20 -12.99
CA PHE A 19 -6.96 -8.18 -12.11
C PHE A 19 -7.87 -6.98 -12.41
N MET A 20 -7.29 -5.81 -12.67
CA MET A 20 -8.05 -4.61 -13.00
C MET A 20 -8.79 -4.75 -14.35
N GLU A 21 -8.13 -5.31 -15.36
CA GLU A 21 -8.76 -5.66 -16.65
C GLU A 21 -9.90 -6.68 -16.50
N ALA A 22 -9.84 -7.53 -15.47
CA ALA A 22 -10.92 -8.45 -15.11
C ALA A 22 -12.05 -7.79 -14.26
N GLY A 23 -11.98 -6.48 -14.02
CA GLY A 23 -12.96 -5.73 -13.23
C GLY A 23 -12.83 -5.93 -11.72
N VAL A 24 -11.66 -6.35 -11.23
CA VAL A 24 -11.37 -6.61 -9.82
C VAL A 24 -10.52 -5.49 -9.24
N ILE A 25 -10.85 -5.05 -8.03
CA ILE A 25 -10.01 -4.12 -7.25
C ILE A 25 -8.81 -4.90 -6.71
N ALA A 26 -7.60 -4.55 -7.17
CA ALA A 26 -6.36 -5.16 -6.71
C ALA A 26 -5.71 -4.33 -5.59
N LEU A 27 -5.54 -4.92 -4.40
CA LEU A 27 -4.82 -4.30 -3.29
C LEU A 27 -3.39 -4.86 -3.21
N THR A 28 -2.39 -3.99 -3.25
CA THR A 28 -0.98 -4.38 -3.24
C THR A 28 -0.26 -3.76 -2.04
N ALA A 29 0.03 -4.57 -1.02
CA ALA A 29 0.67 -4.14 0.22
C ALA A 29 2.16 -4.50 0.23
N PHE A 30 2.93 -3.90 -0.69
CA PHE A 30 4.35 -4.13 -0.83
C PHE A 30 5.16 -2.88 -0.45
N ILE A 31 6.36 -3.10 0.10
CA ILE A 31 7.32 -2.01 0.25
C ILE A 31 7.85 -1.68 -1.15
N SER A 32 7.43 -0.52 -1.68
CA SER A 32 7.82 0.04 -2.97
C SER A 32 8.68 1.29 -2.74
N PRO A 33 9.98 1.13 -2.40
CA PRO A 33 10.78 2.24 -1.86
C PRO A 33 11.16 3.30 -2.89
N TYR A 34 11.14 2.98 -4.18
CA TYR A 34 11.63 3.87 -5.23
C TYR A 34 10.49 4.54 -5.98
N HIS A 35 10.57 5.85 -6.16
CA HIS A 35 9.64 6.64 -6.97
C HIS A 35 9.49 6.07 -8.38
N ALA A 36 10.61 5.77 -9.03
CA ALA A 36 10.64 5.29 -10.41
C ALA A 36 9.82 4.00 -10.59
N ASP A 37 9.83 3.12 -9.59
CA ASP A 37 9.05 1.88 -9.65
C ASP A 37 7.56 2.13 -9.48
N ARG A 38 7.16 3.03 -8.57
CA ARG A 38 5.76 3.39 -8.35
C ARG A 38 5.19 4.12 -9.56
N GLU A 39 5.92 5.07 -10.13
CA GLU A 39 5.55 5.78 -11.36
C GLU A 39 5.44 4.84 -12.56
N ARG A 40 6.34 3.87 -12.67
CA ARG A 40 6.28 2.85 -13.71
C ARG A 40 5.02 2.00 -13.62
N VAL A 41 4.63 1.56 -12.41
CA VAL A 41 3.38 0.79 -12.20
C VAL A 41 2.15 1.67 -12.44
N ARG A 42 2.16 2.92 -11.95
CA ARG A 42 1.11 3.90 -12.23
C ARG A 42 0.89 4.09 -13.74
N GLY A 43 1.96 4.11 -14.53
CA GLY A 43 1.91 4.22 -15.99
C GLY A 43 1.51 2.94 -16.74
N MET A 44 1.31 1.80 -16.08
CA MET A 44 0.88 0.55 -16.72
C MET A 44 -0.65 0.47 -16.92
N VAL A 45 -1.40 1.27 -16.17
CA VAL A 45 -2.87 1.27 -16.12
C VAL A 45 -3.42 2.62 -16.57
N GLU A 46 -4.73 2.71 -16.80
CA GLU A 46 -5.36 3.95 -17.24
C GLU A 46 -5.29 5.04 -16.16
N HIS A 47 -5.27 6.29 -16.61
CA HIS A 47 -5.17 7.43 -15.71
C HIS A 47 -6.39 7.48 -14.77
N GLY A 48 -6.13 7.37 -13.47
CA GLY A 48 -7.16 7.42 -12.41
C GLY A 48 -7.44 6.07 -11.76
N ASP A 49 -7.02 4.97 -12.38
CA ASP A 49 -7.24 3.61 -11.87
C ASP A 49 -6.17 3.15 -10.87
N PHE A 50 -5.03 3.83 -10.84
CA PHE A 50 -4.01 3.64 -9.81
C PHE A 50 -4.21 4.64 -8.66
N ILE A 51 -4.26 4.12 -7.43
CA ILE A 51 -4.33 4.91 -6.20
C ILE A 51 -3.12 4.57 -5.33
N GLU A 52 -2.22 5.53 -5.19
CA GLU A 52 -1.10 5.42 -4.26
C GLU A 52 -1.54 5.82 -2.87
N VAL A 53 -1.63 4.81 -1.99
CA VAL A 53 -1.89 5.01 -0.56
C VAL A 53 -0.55 5.01 0.19
N TYR A 54 -0.13 6.19 0.63
CA TYR A 54 1.06 6.34 1.46
C TYR A 54 0.72 6.08 2.92
N CYS A 55 1.12 4.92 3.43
CA CYS A 55 1.12 4.62 4.86
C CYS A 55 2.28 5.36 5.54
N ASP A 56 2.04 6.62 5.88
CA ASP A 56 3.02 7.47 6.52
C ASP A 56 3.16 7.06 7.99
N THR A 57 4.36 6.62 8.36
CA THR A 57 4.74 6.31 9.74
C THR A 57 6.22 6.51 9.88
N ALA A 58 6.61 7.24 10.92
CA ALA A 58 8.00 7.44 11.27
C ALA A 58 8.72 6.10 11.46
N LEU A 59 9.96 6.02 11.00
CA LEU A 59 10.77 4.80 11.05
C LEU A 59 10.92 4.27 12.48
N GLU A 60 11.06 5.17 13.45
CA GLU A 60 11.22 4.86 14.87
C GLU A 60 10.00 4.13 15.44
N ILE A 61 8.80 4.49 14.97
CA ILE A 61 7.55 3.80 15.35
C ILE A 61 7.52 2.41 14.71
N CYS A 62 7.91 2.30 13.43
CA CYS A 62 8.01 1.01 12.75
C CYS A 62 9.03 0.07 13.44
N GLU A 63 10.18 0.59 13.84
CA GLU A 63 11.22 -0.12 14.61
C GLU A 63 10.72 -0.55 15.99
N THR A 64 9.91 0.29 16.65
CA THR A 64 9.32 -0.07 17.95
C THR A 64 8.31 -1.21 17.82
N ARG A 65 7.54 -1.23 16.72
CA ARG A 65 6.54 -2.29 16.46
C ARG A 65 7.17 -3.64 16.13
N ASP A 66 8.29 -3.65 15.39
CA ASP A 66 9.08 -4.79 14.89
C ASP A 66 8.41 -6.18 14.97
N ILE A 67 7.22 -6.30 14.35
CA ILE A 67 6.32 -7.44 14.53
C ILE A 67 6.99 -8.78 14.17
N LYS A 68 7.95 -8.73 13.24
CA LYS A 68 8.66 -9.90 12.71
C LYS A 68 10.12 -10.00 13.20
N GLY A 69 10.58 -9.07 14.05
CA GLY A 69 11.97 -9.02 14.50
C GLY A 69 12.97 -8.64 13.40
N LEU A 70 12.50 -8.06 12.29
CA LEU A 70 13.32 -7.77 11.11
C LEU A 70 14.16 -6.52 11.30
N TYR A 71 13.63 -5.50 11.98
CA TYR A 71 14.39 -4.28 12.28
C TYR A 71 15.56 -4.60 13.21
N LYS A 72 15.34 -5.43 14.24
CA LYS A 72 16.40 -5.90 15.12
C LYS A 72 17.52 -6.63 14.36
N LYS A 73 17.16 -7.54 13.45
CA LYS A 73 18.13 -8.27 12.61
C LYS A 73 18.89 -7.35 11.65
N ALA A 74 18.20 -6.37 11.06
CA ALA A 74 18.82 -5.38 10.20
C ALA A 74 19.82 -4.49 10.97
N ARG A 75 19.45 -4.02 12.18
CA ARG A 75 20.36 -3.26 13.07
C ARG A 75 21.57 -4.09 13.52
N ALA A 76 21.41 -5.41 13.65
CA ALA A 76 22.51 -6.34 13.95
C ALA A 76 23.39 -6.67 12.73
N GLY A 77 23.05 -6.19 11.52
CA GLY A 77 23.80 -6.47 10.28
C GLY A 77 23.51 -7.84 9.66
N GLU A 78 22.54 -8.59 10.18
CA GLU A 78 22.14 -9.90 9.65
C GLU A 78 21.33 -9.78 8.35
N ILE A 79 20.71 -8.62 8.11
CA ILE A 79 20.01 -8.28 6.87
C ILE A 79 20.69 -7.07 6.25
N THR A 80 21.34 -7.29 5.10
CA THR A 80 22.22 -6.30 4.47
C THR A 80 21.49 -5.19 3.74
N GLU A 81 20.37 -5.47 3.07
CA GLU A 81 19.57 -4.49 2.30
C GLU A 81 18.17 -4.33 2.90
N PHE A 82 18.06 -3.53 3.95
CA PHE A 82 16.81 -3.29 4.67
C PHE A 82 16.32 -1.86 4.48
N THR A 83 15.12 -1.71 3.94
CA THR A 83 14.49 -0.41 3.66
C THR A 83 14.32 0.40 4.95
N GLY A 84 14.76 1.66 4.92
CA GLY A 84 14.75 2.57 6.08
C GLY A 84 16.01 2.51 6.94
N ILE A 85 16.83 1.45 6.85
CA ILE A 85 18.10 1.34 7.59
C ILE A 85 19.30 1.45 6.65
N SER A 86 19.47 0.48 5.75
CA SER A 86 20.62 0.39 4.84
C SER A 86 20.25 0.63 3.37
N SER A 87 18.95 0.66 3.06
CA SER A 87 18.41 1.03 1.74
C SER A 87 17.39 2.15 1.91
N PRO A 88 17.28 3.10 0.94
CA PRO A 88 16.40 4.25 1.08
C PRO A 88 14.92 3.86 1.01
N TYR A 89 14.07 4.76 1.51
CA TYR A 89 12.65 4.81 1.21
C TYR A 89 12.33 6.24 0.72
N GLU A 90 11.98 6.36 -0.54
CA GLU A 90 11.66 7.63 -1.16
C GLU A 90 10.15 7.88 -0.98
N ALA A 91 9.80 8.70 0.02
CA ALA A 91 8.42 8.99 0.38
C ALA A 91 7.64 9.59 -0.80
N PRO A 92 6.42 9.13 -1.13
CA PRO A 92 5.64 9.61 -2.26
C PRO A 92 5.51 11.15 -2.33
N ILE A 93 5.69 11.72 -3.52
CA ILE A 93 5.62 13.18 -3.74
C ILE A 93 4.16 13.64 -3.79
N SER A 94 3.32 12.91 -4.53
CA SER A 94 1.91 13.24 -4.76
C SER A 94 1.03 11.99 -4.69
N PRO A 95 0.99 11.29 -3.53
CA PRO A 95 0.10 10.16 -3.37
C PRO A 95 -1.36 10.61 -3.43
N GLU A 96 -2.24 9.75 -3.95
CA GLU A 96 -3.68 10.01 -3.93
C GLU A 96 -4.26 10.07 -2.51
N LEU A 97 -3.66 9.32 -1.58
CA LEU A 97 -4.04 9.30 -0.17
C LEU A 97 -2.82 9.14 0.72
N THR A 98 -2.70 9.97 1.75
CA THR A 98 -1.73 9.78 2.84
C THR A 98 -2.46 9.42 4.11
N VAL A 99 -2.07 8.31 4.74
CA VAL A 99 -2.66 7.80 5.97
C VAL A 99 -1.59 7.72 7.05
N ASN A 100 -1.75 8.49 8.14
CA ASN A 100 -0.81 8.46 9.26
C ASN A 100 -1.05 7.23 10.15
N THR A 101 -0.49 6.10 9.72
CA THR A 101 -0.62 4.81 10.43
C THR A 101 0.25 4.73 11.70
N GLY A 102 1.00 5.79 12.01
CA GLY A 102 1.81 5.91 13.22
C GLY A 102 0.99 6.39 14.42
N THR A 103 0.03 7.28 14.18
CA THR A 103 -0.78 7.94 15.24
C THR A 103 -2.27 7.61 15.18
N MET A 104 -2.77 7.15 14.03
CA MET A 104 -4.19 6.84 13.87
C MET A 104 -4.49 5.38 14.20
N GLU A 105 -5.71 5.15 14.71
CA GLU A 105 -6.26 3.81 14.87
C GLU A 105 -6.49 3.13 13.52
N LEU A 106 -6.37 1.80 13.50
CA LEU A 106 -6.52 1.01 12.28
C LEU A 106 -7.87 1.25 11.59
N GLU A 107 -8.97 1.26 12.35
CA GLU A 107 -10.31 1.49 11.79
C GLU A 107 -10.43 2.86 11.12
N ALA A 108 -9.82 3.89 11.69
CA ALA A 108 -9.80 5.22 11.10
C ALA A 108 -8.96 5.28 9.82
N CYS A 109 -7.83 4.56 9.79
CA CYS A 109 -7.00 4.42 8.58
C CYS A 109 -7.76 3.72 7.45
N VAL A 110 -8.43 2.61 7.77
CA VAL A 110 -9.26 1.86 6.83
C VAL A 110 -10.40 2.72 6.31
N GLN A 111 -11.07 3.47 7.19
CA GLN A 111 -12.16 4.35 6.79
C GLN A 111 -11.72 5.39 5.76
N GLN A 112 -10.52 5.99 5.90
CA GLN A 112 -10.00 6.93 4.89
C GLN A 112 -9.81 6.29 3.52
N VAL A 113 -9.32 5.05 3.46
CA VAL A 113 -9.16 4.32 2.20
C VAL A 113 -10.53 4.05 1.56
N ILE A 114 -11.51 3.61 2.36
CA ILE A 114 -12.88 3.37 1.89
C ILE A 114 -13.52 4.68 1.39
N ASP A 115 -13.37 5.79 2.13
CA ASP A 115 -13.90 7.10 1.76
C ASP A 115 -13.28 7.60 0.44
N GLU A 116 -11.98 7.41 0.25
CA GLU A 116 -11.30 7.74 -1.00
C GLU A 116 -11.81 6.91 -2.18
N MET A 117 -12.03 5.60 -1.97
CA MET A 117 -12.61 4.73 -2.99
C MET A 117 -14.07 5.11 -3.31
N MET A 118 -14.86 5.52 -2.31
CA MET A 118 -16.22 6.03 -2.51
C MET A 118 -16.22 7.37 -3.26
N ARG A 119 -15.33 8.29 -2.89
CA ARG A 119 -15.17 9.62 -3.54
C ARG A 119 -14.86 9.47 -5.03
N ARG A 120 -14.10 8.44 -5.41
CA ARG A 120 -13.77 8.09 -6.80
C ARG A 120 -14.84 7.24 -7.50
N SER A 121 -15.94 6.91 -6.82
CA SER A 121 -16.99 6.03 -7.34
C SER A 121 -16.53 4.61 -7.69
N ILE A 122 -15.43 4.15 -7.09
CA ILE A 122 -14.92 2.77 -7.26
C ILE A 122 -15.81 1.78 -6.51
N ILE A 123 -16.26 2.17 -5.33
CA ILE A 123 -17.24 1.44 -4.53
C ILE A 123 -18.43 2.36 -4.23
N THR A 124 -19.60 1.77 -4.08
CA THR A 124 -20.82 2.49 -3.69
C THR A 124 -21.35 1.94 -2.37
N THR A 125 -22.04 2.78 -1.60
CA THR A 125 -22.66 2.41 -0.32
C THR A 125 -23.73 1.32 -0.48
N ALA A 126 -24.22 1.10 -1.69
CA ALA A 126 -25.32 0.19 -1.98
C ALA A 126 -24.87 -1.26 -2.25
N ARG A 127 -24.31 -1.94 -1.23
CA ARG A 127 -24.37 -3.42 -1.15
C ARG A 127 -24.02 -4.04 0.22
N PHE A 128 -24.41 -3.42 1.34
CA PHE A 128 -24.40 -4.10 2.66
C PHE A 128 -25.78 -4.16 3.36
N CYS A 129 -26.85 -3.63 2.75
CA CYS A 129 -28.21 -3.82 3.26
C CYS A 129 -28.89 -5.03 2.60
N LYS A 130 -28.55 -6.23 3.07
CA LYS A 130 -29.26 -7.53 3.03
C LYS A 130 -28.23 -8.51 3.63
N GLU A 131 -28.29 -8.92 4.89
CA GLU A 131 -29.38 -9.56 5.62
C GLU A 131 -29.34 -9.16 7.10
N SER A 132 -30.21 -8.27 7.53
CA SER A 132 -30.57 -8.10 8.95
C SER A 132 -31.97 -7.53 9.02
N SER A 133 -32.91 -8.18 8.33
CA SER A 133 -34.33 -7.88 8.51
C SER A 133 -35.16 -9.12 8.22
N ASN A 134 -35.69 -9.66 9.32
CA ASN A 134 -36.83 -10.57 9.47
C ASN A 134 -36.62 -12.04 9.16
N GLN A 135 -37.02 -13.00 10.00
CA GLN A 135 -37.69 -13.12 11.32
C GLN A 135 -38.14 -14.61 11.33
N PRO A 136 -38.70 -15.23 12.39
CA PRO A 136 -38.99 -14.76 13.75
C PRO A 136 -38.17 -15.45 14.86
#